data_AF-A0A291MZ71-F1
#
_entry.id   AF-A0A291MZ71-F1
#
_cell.length_a   1.000
_cell.length_b   1.000
_cell.length_c   1.000
_cell.angle_alpha   90.00
_cell.angle_beta   90.00
_cell.angle_gamma   90.00
#
_symmetry.space_group_name_H-M   'P 1'
#
loop_
_entity.id
_entity.type
_entity.pdbx_description
1 polymer ?
#
loop_
_entity_poly.entity_id
_entity_poly.type
_entity_poly.pdbx_seq_one_letter_code
_entity_poly.pdbx_strand_id
1 'polypeptide(L)'
;MTSSAAITPDEMLKKCKTWEDQQAFREIVDALSGYPLIEASNQLLKMFVQTAVAIKDEAAMASEITARAIAMLPDTASYRLINSMNRPPFRDIAAKLVLSDNVDRKSPLYMQQLKRCIKDREPSELTSQLRSAIAEASKGGHAVRPEPSGFASPKRPSNYTLGTVDIMASSRTDRRHYDRLKADAEVFAARLNAPRDFKVLEYRNVFIDNLGQIWNEDGAIIKSRGHAIPNLRRCDVPNLDVGFNLATRTRGLYHFLVDCIPLLGWMVNNPQAACIPVLTNGRAPAFERELLELASLEGPDIYPIDNVVFVESLLVAAGGFAALAGWDHVAPIMNRIVTMAHEIAYEEGVALPKSIYISRSVARRRMMENEEQVHKAMEDRGVTVLHFENLPIWHQIAIASNAQTIIAPHGAGLAHLITSIRPATVIEILPINDVAYVLRWNYARVSQLRGHRYSAWLEEQQNPLSDRWSVKLDEFLPFLDAKLGLNVIAAA
;
A
#
# COMPACT_ATOMS: atom_id res chain seq x y z
N MET A 1 49.92 22.48 -21.13
CA MET A 1 48.94 21.40 -20.92
C MET A 1 47.79 22.00 -20.13
N THR A 2 46.71 22.34 -20.81
CA THR A 2 45.48 22.89 -20.24
C THR A 2 44.87 21.82 -19.32
N SER A 3 44.89 22.09 -18.02
CA SER A 3 44.08 21.33 -17.05
C SER A 3 42.63 21.49 -17.46
N SER A 4 42.04 20.44 -18.04
CA SER A 4 40.59 20.34 -18.18
C SER A 4 40.01 20.49 -16.78
N ALA A 5 39.37 21.61 -16.48
CA ALA A 5 38.71 21.82 -15.20
C ALA A 5 37.79 20.61 -14.94
N ALA A 6 38.00 19.92 -13.82
CA ALA A 6 37.18 18.77 -13.46
C ALA A 6 35.73 19.24 -13.32
N ILE A 7 34.81 18.57 -14.03
CA ILE A 7 33.37 18.88 -13.98
C ILE A 7 32.92 18.89 -12.53
N THR A 8 32.28 19.98 -12.10
CA THR A 8 31.78 20.12 -10.72
C THR A 8 30.58 19.21 -10.46
N PRO A 9 30.25 18.88 -9.18
CA PRO A 9 29.11 18.01 -8.88
C PRO A 9 27.78 18.55 -9.40
N ASP A 10 27.58 19.88 -9.41
CA ASP A 10 26.37 20.52 -9.92
C ASP A 10 26.27 20.42 -11.45
N GLU A 11 27.38 20.61 -12.17
CA GLU A 11 27.43 20.41 -13.62
C GLU A 11 27.19 18.94 -13.99
N MET A 12 27.78 18.00 -13.23
CA MET A 12 27.55 16.58 -13.43
C MET A 12 26.07 16.23 -13.19
N LEU A 13 25.47 16.74 -12.11
CA LEU A 13 24.06 16.51 -11.82
C LEU A 13 23.15 17.06 -12.93
N LYS A 14 23.43 18.24 -13.45
CA LYS A 14 22.69 18.81 -14.58
C LYS A 14 22.80 17.92 -15.82
N LYS A 15 23.99 17.39 -16.11
CA LYS A 15 24.22 16.45 -17.21
C LYS A 15 23.42 15.16 -17.04
N CYS A 16 23.43 14.58 -15.84
CA CYS A 16 22.67 13.37 -15.54
C CYS A 16 21.15 13.58 -15.66
N LYS A 17 20.60 14.74 -15.27
CA LYS A 17 19.18 15.06 -15.48
C LYS A 17 18.81 15.12 -16.96
N THR A 18 19.66 15.75 -17.79
CA THR A 18 19.45 15.76 -19.24
C THR A 18 19.43 14.34 -19.82
N TRP A 19 20.34 13.47 -19.37
CA TRP A 19 20.34 12.06 -19.78
C TRP A 19 19.10 11.30 -19.27
N GLU A 20 18.62 11.59 -18.06
CA GLU A 20 17.39 11.01 -17.52
C GLU A 20 16.16 11.38 -18.37
N ASP A 21 16.05 12.66 -18.77
CA ASP A 21 15.00 13.15 -19.68
C ASP A 21 15.06 12.47 -21.05
N GLN A 22 16.28 12.16 -21.52
CA GLN A 22 16.53 11.42 -22.76
C GLN A 22 16.43 9.89 -22.60
N GLN A 23 16.17 9.39 -21.39
CA GLN A 23 16.19 7.97 -21.02
C GLN A 23 17.54 7.26 -21.32
N ALA A 24 18.62 8.03 -21.36
CA ALA A 24 20.02 7.61 -21.50
C ALA A 24 20.58 7.14 -20.13
N PHE A 25 19.93 6.13 -19.55
CA PHE A 25 20.23 5.67 -18.18
C PHE A 25 21.60 4.98 -18.07
N ARG A 26 22.08 4.34 -19.14
CA ARG A 26 23.40 3.69 -19.17
C ARG A 26 24.51 4.72 -19.04
N GLU A 27 24.36 5.83 -19.76
CA GLU A 27 25.28 6.97 -19.78
C GLU A 27 25.42 7.61 -18.39
N ILE A 28 24.33 7.67 -17.62
CA ILE A 28 24.37 8.12 -16.22
C ILE A 28 25.22 7.18 -15.38
N VAL A 29 24.97 5.86 -15.44
CA VAL A 29 25.71 4.88 -14.63
C VAL A 29 27.19 4.87 -15.00
N ASP A 30 27.51 4.86 -16.29
CA ASP A 30 28.89 4.84 -16.78
C ASP A 30 29.65 6.12 -16.39
N ALA A 31 29.02 7.29 -16.54
CA ALA A 31 29.63 8.56 -16.16
C ALA A 31 29.88 8.67 -14.66
N LEU A 32 28.95 8.20 -13.83
CA LEU A 32 29.06 8.26 -12.37
C LEU A 32 29.99 7.19 -11.81
N SER A 33 30.13 6.04 -12.48
CA SER A 33 31.04 4.96 -12.07
C SER A 33 32.51 5.40 -11.96
N GLY A 34 32.92 6.36 -12.79
CA GLY A 34 34.27 6.92 -12.81
C GLY A 34 34.40 8.33 -12.26
N TYR A 35 33.33 8.91 -11.68
CA TYR A 35 33.32 10.32 -11.33
C TYR A 35 34.05 10.60 -9.99
N PRO A 36 35.21 11.29 -9.97
CA PRO A 36 36.05 11.39 -8.77
C PRO A 36 35.41 12.15 -7.61
N LEU A 37 34.46 13.04 -7.89
CA LEU A 37 33.80 13.90 -6.90
C LEU A 37 32.39 13.42 -6.55
N ILE A 38 32.04 12.16 -6.85
CA ILE A 38 30.69 11.63 -6.59
C ILE A 38 30.30 11.73 -5.11
N GLU A 39 31.26 11.54 -4.21
CA GLU A 39 31.06 11.60 -2.76
C GLU A 39 30.74 13.00 -2.24
N ALA A 40 31.10 14.04 -3.00
CA ALA A 40 30.74 15.41 -2.67
C ALA A 40 29.25 15.69 -2.90
N SER A 41 28.48 14.75 -3.49
CA SER A 41 27.06 14.91 -3.76
C SER A 41 26.22 13.67 -3.42
N ASN A 42 25.47 13.79 -2.33
CA ASN A 42 24.42 12.85 -1.96
C ASN A 42 23.38 12.63 -3.06
N GLN A 43 23.17 13.62 -3.94
CA GLN A 43 22.22 13.49 -5.04
C GLN A 43 22.78 12.61 -6.16
N LEU A 44 24.06 12.75 -6.48
CA LEU A 44 24.72 11.87 -7.46
C LEU A 44 24.80 10.43 -6.97
N LEU A 45 25.12 10.20 -5.69
CA LEU A 45 25.12 8.85 -5.10
C LEU A 45 23.74 8.18 -5.17
N LYS A 46 22.67 8.93 -4.86
CA LYS A 46 21.29 8.43 -4.99
C LYS A 46 20.95 8.11 -6.45
N MET A 47 21.26 9.04 -7.35
CA MET A 47 20.99 8.90 -8.78
C MET A 47 21.71 7.69 -9.37
N PHE A 48 22.99 7.47 -9.02
CA PHE A 48 23.75 6.28 -9.41
C PHE A 48 23.01 4.99 -9.05
N VAL A 49 22.64 4.82 -7.77
CA VAL A 49 21.95 3.61 -7.29
C VAL A 49 20.59 3.46 -7.95
N GLN A 50 19.80 4.52 -8.03
CA GLN A 50 18.45 4.46 -8.61
C GLN A 50 18.48 4.09 -10.10
N THR A 51 19.43 4.66 -10.86
CA THR A 51 19.58 4.37 -12.28
C THR A 51 20.14 2.97 -12.51
N ALA A 52 21.13 2.52 -11.72
CA ALA A 52 21.65 1.15 -11.77
C ALA A 52 20.55 0.11 -11.51
N VAL A 53 19.65 0.38 -10.54
CA VAL A 53 18.47 -0.44 -10.31
C VAL A 53 17.53 -0.45 -11.51
N ALA A 54 17.27 0.72 -12.11
CA ALA A 54 16.35 0.87 -13.23
C ALA A 54 16.80 0.07 -14.47
N ILE A 55 18.10 0.05 -14.77
CA ILE A 55 18.68 -0.68 -15.91
C ILE A 55 19.16 -2.09 -15.58
N LYS A 56 18.88 -2.58 -14.37
CA LYS A 56 19.25 -3.92 -13.89
C LYS A 56 20.78 -4.20 -13.95
N ASP A 57 21.60 -3.21 -13.63
CA ASP A 57 23.08 -3.34 -13.64
C ASP A 57 23.63 -3.97 -12.34
N GLU A 58 23.96 -5.26 -12.40
CA GLU A 58 24.50 -6.01 -11.26
C GLU A 58 25.92 -5.59 -10.88
N ALA A 59 26.75 -5.19 -11.83
CA ALA A 59 28.13 -4.79 -11.57
C ALA A 59 28.16 -3.44 -10.84
N ALA A 60 27.39 -2.46 -11.31
CA ALA A 60 27.20 -1.18 -10.63
C ALA A 60 26.62 -1.38 -9.23
N MET A 61 25.71 -2.35 -9.07
CA MET A 61 25.08 -2.61 -7.77
C MET A 61 26.00 -3.30 -6.76
N ALA A 62 26.93 -4.13 -7.24
CA ALA A 62 27.96 -4.74 -6.41
C ALA A 62 29.17 -3.81 -6.16
N SER A 63 29.18 -2.60 -6.71
CA SER A 63 30.33 -1.68 -6.64
C SER A 63 30.53 -1.01 -5.27
N GLU A 64 31.75 -0.51 -5.05
CA GLU A 64 32.09 0.29 -3.88
C GLU A 64 31.27 1.59 -3.80
N ILE A 65 30.87 2.16 -4.94
CA ILE A 65 30.04 3.37 -5.00
C ILE A 65 28.68 3.12 -4.35
N THR A 66 28.07 1.96 -4.62
CA THR A 66 26.82 1.56 -3.95
C THR A 66 27.02 1.45 -2.44
N ALA A 67 28.10 0.80 -2.01
CA ALA A 67 28.42 0.67 -0.59
C ALA A 67 28.62 2.04 0.10
N ARG A 68 29.36 2.96 -0.55
CA ARG A 68 29.57 4.34 -0.12
C ARG A 68 28.26 5.13 -0.07
N ALA A 69 27.39 4.98 -1.07
CA ALA A 69 26.06 5.60 -1.07
C ALA A 69 25.24 5.18 0.15
N ILE A 70 25.29 3.91 0.55
CA ILE A 70 24.61 3.43 1.77
C ILE A 70 25.25 4.01 3.04
N ALA A 71 26.58 4.08 3.11
CA ALA A 71 27.32 4.55 4.28
C ALA A 71 27.19 6.07 4.53
N MET A 72 27.19 6.88 3.47
CA MET A 72 27.24 8.34 3.57
C MET A 72 25.85 8.99 3.73
N LEU A 73 24.80 8.31 3.29
CA LEU A 73 23.45 8.86 3.35
C LEU A 73 22.85 8.73 4.75
N PRO A 74 21.91 9.62 5.13
CA PRO A 74 21.14 9.46 6.36
C PRO A 74 20.35 8.14 6.33
N ASP A 75 20.17 7.47 7.48
CA ASP A 75 19.51 6.16 7.61
C ASP A 75 18.24 6.01 6.77
N THR A 76 17.36 7.01 6.82
CA THR A 76 16.09 6.98 6.08
C THR A 76 16.33 6.89 4.58
N ALA A 77 17.34 7.57 4.05
CA ALA A 77 17.71 7.52 2.64
C ALA A 77 18.45 6.21 2.30
N SER A 78 19.43 5.80 3.10
CA SER A 78 20.18 4.56 2.90
C SER A 78 19.25 3.35 2.86
N TYR A 79 18.35 3.22 3.83
CA TYR A 79 17.41 2.12 3.85
C TYR A 79 16.36 2.20 2.73
N ARG A 80 15.99 3.39 2.25
CA ARG A 80 15.15 3.51 1.04
C ARG A 80 15.86 2.96 -0.20
N LEU A 81 17.16 3.24 -0.34
CA LEU A 81 17.97 2.65 -1.42
C LEU A 81 18.03 1.12 -1.30
N ILE A 82 18.31 0.58 -0.10
CA ILE A 82 18.28 -0.87 0.14
C ILE A 82 16.94 -1.47 -0.24
N ASN A 83 15.83 -0.83 0.12
CA ASN A 83 14.49 -1.29 -0.27
C ASN A 83 14.28 -1.25 -1.79
N SER A 84 14.79 -0.24 -2.49
CA SER A 84 14.73 -0.22 -3.96
C SER A 84 15.58 -1.31 -4.62
N MET A 85 16.55 -1.88 -3.92
CA MET A 85 17.35 -3.00 -4.41
C MET A 85 16.82 -4.37 -3.98
N ASN A 86 15.95 -4.44 -2.95
CA ASN A 86 15.50 -5.71 -2.37
C ASN A 86 14.46 -6.45 -3.25
N ARG A 87 14.88 -6.86 -4.44
CA ARG A 87 14.13 -7.55 -5.50
C ARG A 87 15.12 -8.25 -6.44
N PRO A 88 14.73 -9.31 -7.15
CA PRO A 88 15.59 -9.89 -8.18
C PRO A 88 16.02 -8.85 -9.23
N PRO A 89 17.27 -8.89 -9.72
CA PRO A 89 18.35 -9.81 -9.33
C PRO A 89 19.13 -9.40 -8.06
N PHE A 90 18.97 -8.18 -7.55
CA PHE A 90 19.82 -7.60 -6.50
C PHE A 90 19.47 -7.98 -5.06
N ARG A 91 18.54 -8.92 -4.88
CA ARG A 91 17.99 -9.27 -3.56
C ARG A 91 19.11 -9.58 -2.57
N ASP A 92 20.07 -10.40 -2.96
CA ASP A 92 21.20 -10.82 -2.11
C ASP A 92 22.14 -9.68 -1.79
N ILE A 93 22.39 -8.78 -2.75
CA ILE A 93 23.19 -7.56 -2.55
C ILE A 93 22.53 -6.70 -1.48
N ALA A 94 21.21 -6.47 -1.57
CA ALA A 94 20.47 -5.69 -0.57
C ALA A 94 20.53 -6.31 0.84
N ALA A 95 20.45 -7.64 0.94
CA ALA A 95 20.56 -8.35 2.22
C ALA A 95 21.99 -8.30 2.81
N LYS A 96 23.03 -8.34 1.96
CA LYS A 96 24.41 -8.16 2.42
C LYS A 96 24.67 -6.73 2.89
N LEU A 97 24.13 -5.73 2.18
CA LEU A 97 24.26 -4.31 2.56
C LEU A 97 23.55 -3.99 3.87
N VAL A 98 22.39 -4.57 4.16
CA VAL A 98 21.73 -4.36 5.47
C VAL A 98 22.46 -5.07 6.61
N LEU A 99 23.26 -6.08 6.33
CA LEU A 99 24.08 -6.79 7.34
C LEU A 99 25.47 -6.18 7.51
N SER A 100 25.86 -5.22 6.68
CA SER A 100 27.20 -4.63 6.73
C SER A 100 27.31 -3.51 7.78
N ASP A 101 28.53 -3.02 7.97
CA ASP A 101 28.81 -1.87 8.84
C ASP A 101 28.53 -0.52 8.17
N ASN A 102 28.03 -0.53 6.93
CA ASN A 102 27.65 0.68 6.20
C ASN A 102 26.27 1.21 6.62
N VAL A 103 25.53 0.50 7.47
CA VAL A 103 24.23 0.94 7.99
C VAL A 103 24.31 1.16 9.49
N ASP A 104 23.60 2.17 10.00
CA ASP A 104 23.46 2.35 11.45
C ASP A 104 22.56 1.26 12.04
N ARG A 105 23.17 0.25 12.66
CA ARG A 105 22.45 -0.84 13.32
C ARG A 105 21.71 -0.40 14.59
N LYS A 106 22.02 0.77 15.14
CA LYS A 106 21.30 1.37 16.29
C LYS A 106 20.05 2.13 15.84
N SER A 107 19.92 2.40 14.54
CA SER A 107 18.75 3.06 13.98
C SER A 107 17.47 2.30 14.33
N PRO A 108 16.41 2.97 14.80
CA PRO A 108 15.14 2.31 15.06
C PRO A 108 14.50 1.67 13.82
N LEU A 109 14.92 2.11 12.63
CA LEU A 109 14.50 1.56 11.34
C LEU A 109 15.10 0.17 11.07
N TYR A 110 16.24 -0.16 11.68
CA TYR A 110 17.07 -1.31 11.31
C TYR A 110 16.29 -2.63 11.29
N MET A 111 15.56 -2.92 12.38
CA MET A 111 14.74 -4.13 12.51
C MET A 111 13.70 -4.27 11.39
N GLN A 112 13.08 -3.17 10.95
CA GLN A 112 12.12 -3.22 9.85
C GLN A 112 12.79 -3.62 8.54
N GLN A 113 14.00 -3.14 8.30
CA GLN A 113 14.72 -3.42 7.06
C GLN A 113 15.20 -4.86 7.03
N LEU A 114 15.72 -5.39 8.14
CA LEU A 114 16.02 -6.81 8.26
C LEU A 114 14.79 -7.68 7.94
N LYS A 115 13.62 -7.34 8.52
CA LYS A 115 12.37 -8.05 8.24
C LYS A 115 11.93 -7.98 6.77
N ARG A 116 12.22 -6.88 6.07
CA ARG A 116 11.95 -6.77 4.62
C ARG A 116 12.93 -7.59 3.80
N CYS A 117 14.21 -7.57 4.17
CA CYS A 117 15.26 -8.31 3.47
C CYS A 117 15.10 -9.83 3.64
N ILE A 118 14.61 -10.33 4.78
CA ILE A 118 14.42 -11.79 4.98
C ILE A 118 13.15 -12.35 4.33
N LYS A 119 12.11 -11.52 4.14
CA LYS A 119 10.79 -11.96 3.67
C LYS A 119 10.91 -12.78 2.38
N ASP A 120 10.18 -13.90 2.27
CA ASP A 120 10.06 -14.77 1.09
C ASP A 120 11.39 -15.34 0.55
N ARG A 121 12.37 -15.60 1.43
CA ARG A 121 13.65 -16.23 1.08
C ARG A 121 13.71 -17.69 1.51
N GLU A 122 14.35 -18.51 0.69
CA GLU A 122 14.71 -19.88 1.03
C GLU A 122 15.80 -19.93 2.12
N PRO A 123 15.82 -20.98 2.97
CA PRO A 123 16.87 -21.18 3.95
C PRO A 123 18.27 -21.18 3.33
N SER A 124 19.15 -20.34 3.86
CA SER A 124 20.57 -20.20 3.52
C SER A 124 21.35 -19.56 4.65
N GLU A 125 22.67 -19.58 4.57
CA GLU A 125 23.56 -18.89 5.52
C GLU A 125 23.19 -17.40 5.68
N LEU A 126 22.90 -16.72 4.56
CA LEU A 126 22.45 -15.33 4.57
C LEU A 126 21.13 -15.15 5.33
N THR A 127 20.18 -16.07 5.21
CA THR A 127 18.94 -16.00 6.02
C THR A 127 19.18 -16.28 7.49
N SER A 128 20.14 -17.14 7.85
CA SER A 128 20.51 -17.40 9.24
C SER A 128 21.10 -16.14 9.89
N GLN A 129 21.99 -15.44 9.18
CA GLN A 129 22.54 -14.16 9.61
C GLN A 129 21.45 -13.09 9.78
N LEU A 130 20.51 -12.97 8.83
CA LEU A 130 19.35 -12.08 8.97
C LEU A 130 18.47 -12.43 10.18
N ARG A 131 18.22 -13.72 10.45
CA ARG A 131 17.44 -14.14 11.64
C ARG A 131 18.15 -13.77 12.93
N SER A 132 19.47 -13.98 13.00
CA SER A 132 20.28 -13.60 14.16
C SER A 132 20.22 -12.10 14.41
N ALA A 133 20.44 -11.29 13.36
CA ALA A 133 20.33 -9.83 13.45
C ALA A 133 18.93 -9.35 13.86
N ILE A 134 17.86 -10.03 13.41
CA ILE A 134 16.48 -9.73 13.87
C ILE A 134 16.30 -10.05 15.35
N ALA A 135 16.82 -11.20 15.81
CA ALA A 135 16.72 -11.59 17.22
C ALA A 135 17.44 -10.58 18.12
N GLU A 136 18.65 -10.17 17.73
CA GLU A 136 19.42 -9.14 18.44
C GLU A 136 18.71 -7.77 18.43
N ALA A 137 18.35 -7.26 17.25
CA ALA A 137 17.72 -5.96 17.10
C ALA A 137 16.34 -5.86 17.78
N SER A 138 15.66 -7.00 17.96
CA SER A 138 14.39 -7.06 18.70
C SER A 138 14.55 -7.39 20.18
N LYS A 139 15.78 -7.65 20.67
CA LYS A 139 16.04 -8.18 22.02
C LYS A 139 15.19 -9.41 22.34
N GLY A 140 15.07 -10.34 21.39
CA GLY A 140 14.23 -11.53 21.50
C GLY A 140 12.73 -11.31 21.25
N GLY A 141 12.24 -10.07 21.19
CA GLY A 141 10.81 -9.75 21.03
C GLY A 141 10.19 -10.30 19.74
N HIS A 142 10.99 -10.50 18.67
CA HIS A 142 10.50 -11.13 17.45
C HIS A 142 10.01 -12.58 17.65
N ALA A 143 10.48 -13.28 18.68
CA ALA A 143 10.03 -14.64 19.00
C ALA A 143 8.67 -14.66 19.71
N VAL A 144 8.26 -13.56 20.34
CA VAL A 144 6.97 -13.45 21.03
C VAL A 144 5.84 -13.57 20.01
N ARG A 145 4.92 -14.48 20.28
CA ARG A 145 3.72 -14.73 19.47
C ARG A 145 2.48 -14.41 20.31
N PRO A 146 1.43 -13.86 19.69
CA PRO A 146 0.19 -13.65 20.41
C PRO A 146 -0.51 -14.99 20.63
N GLU A 147 -1.19 -15.13 21.74
CA GLU A 147 -1.92 -16.33 22.17
C GLU A 147 -3.36 -16.29 21.66
N PRO A 148 -4.07 -17.43 21.51
CA PRO A 148 -5.50 -17.40 21.24
C PRO A 148 -6.24 -16.63 22.34
N SER A 149 -7.06 -15.65 21.94
CA SER A 149 -7.94 -14.99 22.90
C SER A 149 -9.16 -15.86 23.23
N GLY A 150 -9.93 -15.45 24.24
CA GLY A 150 -11.25 -16.05 24.52
C GLY A 150 -12.34 -15.70 23.49
N PHE A 151 -12.04 -14.85 22.50
CA PHE A 151 -13.02 -14.39 21.52
C PHE A 151 -13.04 -15.28 20.28
N ALA A 152 -14.23 -15.76 19.94
CA ALA A 152 -14.46 -16.49 18.71
C ALA A 152 -14.41 -15.57 17.50
N SER A 153 -13.92 -16.10 16.38
CA SER A 153 -13.96 -15.37 15.12
C SER A 153 -15.32 -15.55 14.44
N PRO A 154 -15.82 -14.54 13.73
CA PRO A 154 -17.04 -14.64 12.96
C PRO A 154 -17.01 -15.84 12.01
N LYS A 155 -18.11 -16.60 11.96
CA LYS A 155 -18.20 -17.74 11.04
C LYS A 155 -18.29 -17.23 9.61
N ARG A 156 -17.36 -17.68 8.76
CA ARG A 156 -17.41 -17.42 7.32
C ARG A 156 -18.52 -18.27 6.66
N PRO A 157 -19.30 -17.71 5.72
CA PRO A 157 -20.20 -18.50 4.90
C PRO A 157 -19.43 -19.50 4.02
N SER A 158 -19.96 -20.72 3.87
CA SER A 158 -19.30 -21.78 3.10
C SER A 158 -19.37 -21.58 1.59
N ASN A 159 -20.32 -20.79 1.09
CA ASN A 159 -20.54 -20.53 -0.34
C ASN A 159 -20.63 -19.03 -0.59
N TYR A 160 -19.81 -18.50 -1.51
CA TYR A 160 -19.90 -17.12 -2.00
C TYR A 160 -19.39 -17.03 -3.44
N THR A 161 -19.89 -16.06 -4.18
CA THR A 161 -19.50 -15.84 -5.58
C THR A 161 -18.37 -14.83 -5.65
N LEU A 162 -17.27 -15.21 -6.30
CA LEU A 162 -16.17 -14.31 -6.60
C LEU A 162 -16.45 -13.46 -7.83
N GLY A 163 -15.91 -12.25 -7.83
CA GLY A 163 -15.91 -11.35 -8.97
C GLY A 163 -14.98 -11.85 -10.08
N THR A 164 -15.19 -11.33 -11.28
CA THR A 164 -14.41 -11.69 -12.46
C THR A 164 -13.32 -10.66 -12.72
N VAL A 165 -12.19 -11.10 -13.27
CA VAL A 165 -11.11 -10.22 -13.72
C VAL A 165 -10.86 -10.46 -15.20
N ASP A 166 -10.92 -9.38 -15.96
CA ASP A 166 -10.48 -9.32 -17.35
C ASP A 166 -9.32 -8.33 -17.49
N ILE A 167 -8.41 -8.59 -18.42
CA ILE A 167 -7.21 -7.77 -18.62
C ILE A 167 -7.04 -7.50 -20.11
N MET A 168 -6.96 -6.23 -20.47
CA MET A 168 -6.63 -5.77 -21.82
C MET A 168 -5.44 -4.81 -21.72
N ALA A 169 -4.63 -4.73 -22.77
CA ALA A 169 -3.43 -3.91 -22.78
C ALA A 169 -3.35 -3.10 -24.08
N SER A 170 -2.85 -1.86 -23.99
CA SER A 170 -2.54 -1.10 -25.20
C SER A 170 -1.43 -1.76 -26.01
N SER A 171 -1.34 -1.44 -27.30
CA SER A 171 -0.26 -1.93 -28.19
C SER A 171 1.14 -1.53 -27.73
N ARG A 172 1.24 -0.57 -26.79
CA ARG A 172 2.51 -0.09 -26.21
C ARG A 172 2.94 -0.88 -24.97
N THR A 173 2.11 -1.79 -24.50
CA THR A 173 2.35 -2.53 -23.26
C THR A 173 2.91 -3.91 -23.58
N ASP A 174 4.08 -4.23 -23.02
CA ASP A 174 4.70 -5.53 -23.18
C ASP A 174 3.81 -6.66 -22.62
N ARG A 175 3.73 -7.76 -23.38
CA ARG A 175 2.93 -8.95 -23.05
C ARG A 175 3.26 -9.54 -21.68
N ARG A 176 4.50 -9.41 -21.20
CA ARG A 176 4.93 -9.91 -19.88
C ARG A 176 4.12 -9.32 -18.72
N HIS A 177 3.65 -8.07 -18.85
CA HIS A 177 2.81 -7.43 -17.83
C HIS A 177 1.46 -8.14 -17.71
N TYR A 178 0.84 -8.44 -18.86
CA TYR A 178 -0.41 -9.19 -18.93
C TYR A 178 -0.23 -10.59 -18.34
N ASP A 179 0.78 -11.34 -18.77
CA ASP A 179 0.99 -12.72 -18.30
C ASP A 179 1.24 -12.76 -16.79
N ARG A 180 2.00 -11.79 -16.26
CA ARG A 180 2.24 -11.66 -14.82
C ARG A 180 0.96 -11.39 -14.03
N LEU A 181 0.15 -10.40 -14.45
CA LEU A 181 -1.07 -10.02 -13.73
C LEU A 181 -2.15 -11.09 -13.82
N LYS A 182 -2.21 -11.81 -14.95
CA LYS A 182 -3.08 -12.98 -15.12
C LYS A 182 -2.70 -14.08 -14.12
N ALA A 183 -1.42 -14.43 -14.01
CA ALA A 183 -0.95 -15.39 -13.02
C ALA A 183 -1.25 -14.93 -11.57
N ASP A 184 -1.05 -13.65 -11.27
CA ASP A 184 -1.38 -13.10 -9.94
C ASP A 184 -2.89 -13.17 -9.64
N ALA A 185 -3.75 -12.98 -10.64
CA ALA A 185 -5.20 -13.12 -10.50
C ALA A 185 -5.64 -14.58 -10.23
N GLU A 186 -5.03 -15.55 -10.91
CA GLU A 186 -5.29 -16.99 -10.72
C GLU A 186 -4.84 -17.45 -9.32
N VAL A 187 -3.63 -17.08 -8.91
CA VAL A 187 -3.10 -17.37 -7.56
C VAL A 187 -4.00 -16.78 -6.48
N PHE A 188 -4.47 -15.55 -6.69
CA PHE A 188 -5.34 -14.91 -5.72
C PHE A 188 -6.74 -15.54 -5.65
N ALA A 189 -7.33 -15.89 -6.80
CA ALA A 189 -8.61 -16.61 -6.84
C ALA A 189 -8.51 -17.97 -6.12
N ALA A 190 -7.43 -18.73 -6.32
CA ALA A 190 -7.17 -19.96 -5.59
C ALA A 190 -7.09 -19.73 -4.07
N ARG A 191 -6.43 -18.65 -3.64
CA ARG A 191 -6.34 -18.28 -2.22
C ARG A 191 -7.71 -17.90 -1.62
N LEU A 192 -8.60 -17.31 -2.42
CA LEU A 192 -9.96 -17.00 -1.98
C LEU A 192 -10.86 -18.23 -1.91
N ASN A 193 -10.53 -19.36 -2.54
CA ASN A 193 -11.30 -20.61 -2.41
C ASN A 193 -10.96 -21.40 -1.13
N ALA A 194 -9.81 -21.13 -0.51
CA ALA A 194 -9.42 -21.71 0.78
C ALA A 194 -8.84 -20.65 1.72
N PRO A 195 -9.62 -19.63 2.12
CA PRO A 195 -9.10 -18.55 2.94
C PRO A 195 -8.94 -18.98 4.40
N ARG A 196 -8.05 -18.31 5.12
CA ARG A 196 -7.94 -18.46 6.57
C ARG A 196 -8.96 -17.55 7.24
N ASP A 197 -9.63 -18.04 8.28
CA ASP A 197 -10.51 -17.19 9.08
C ASP A 197 -9.71 -16.12 9.81
N PHE A 198 -10.41 -15.05 10.20
CA PHE A 198 -9.89 -14.17 11.22
C PHE A 198 -9.59 -14.97 12.49
N LYS A 199 -8.61 -14.50 13.24
CA LYS A 199 -8.35 -14.94 14.61
C LYS A 199 -8.20 -13.70 15.46
N VAL A 200 -8.91 -13.66 16.59
CA VAL A 200 -8.65 -12.69 17.63
C VAL A 200 -7.63 -13.33 18.58
N LEU A 201 -6.45 -12.75 18.61
CA LEU A 201 -5.32 -13.19 19.43
C LEU A 201 -5.00 -12.11 20.45
N GLU A 202 -4.21 -12.42 21.46
CA GLU A 202 -3.81 -11.46 22.49
C GLU A 202 -2.31 -11.47 22.76
N TYR A 203 -1.77 -10.29 23.06
CA TYR A 203 -0.49 -10.16 23.74
C TYR A 203 -0.74 -9.76 25.19
N ARG A 204 0.00 -10.36 26.13
CA ARG A 204 -0.13 -10.06 27.56
C ARG A 204 0.97 -9.12 28.04
N ASN A 205 0.59 -8.16 28.88
CA ASN A 205 1.50 -7.23 29.56
C ASN A 205 2.44 -6.49 28.59
N VAL A 206 1.87 -5.72 27.68
CA VAL A 206 2.64 -5.02 26.64
C VAL A 206 2.39 -3.52 26.65
N PHE A 207 3.41 -2.78 26.24
CA PHE A 207 3.25 -1.40 25.82
C PHE A 207 2.85 -1.34 24.35
N ILE A 208 2.00 -0.37 24.01
CA ILE A 208 1.68 0.00 22.65
C ILE A 208 1.73 1.52 22.47
N ASP A 209 2.32 1.97 21.36
CA ASP A 209 2.30 3.38 20.97
C ASP A 209 1.19 3.69 19.95
N ASN A 210 0.98 4.98 19.70
CA ASN A 210 0.02 5.48 18.73
C ASN A 210 0.30 5.05 17.27
N LEU A 211 1.47 4.49 16.97
CA LEU A 211 1.84 4.00 15.64
C LEU A 211 1.68 2.47 15.53
N GLY A 212 1.28 1.80 16.61
CA GLY A 212 1.12 0.36 16.72
C GLY A 212 2.44 -0.38 16.85
N GLN A 213 3.46 0.25 17.45
CA GLN A 213 4.67 -0.40 17.94
C GLN A 213 4.33 -1.12 19.23
N ILE A 214 4.82 -2.36 19.41
CA ILE A 214 4.51 -3.20 20.57
C ILE A 214 5.81 -3.73 21.16
N TRP A 215 5.99 -3.59 22.47
CA TRP A 215 7.11 -4.13 23.24
C TRP A 215 6.67 -4.54 24.65
N ASN A 216 7.45 -5.37 25.33
CA ASN A 216 7.18 -5.78 26.71
C ASN A 216 7.98 -4.96 27.73
N GLU A 217 7.80 -5.23 29.02
CA GLU A 217 8.50 -4.54 30.12
C GLU A 217 10.03 -4.73 30.13
N ASP A 218 10.55 -5.80 29.52
CA ASP A 218 12.00 -6.02 29.34
C ASP A 218 12.59 -5.19 28.18
N GLY A 219 11.75 -4.43 27.46
CA GLY A 219 12.12 -3.69 26.26
C GLY A 219 12.29 -4.57 25.01
N ALA A 220 11.80 -5.81 25.04
CA ALA A 220 11.81 -6.71 23.89
C ALA A 220 10.77 -6.25 22.86
N ILE A 221 11.22 -5.99 21.63
CA ILE A 221 10.41 -5.39 20.57
C ILE A 221 9.63 -6.46 19.82
N ILE A 222 8.35 -6.60 20.14
CA ILE A 222 7.44 -7.57 19.52
C ILE A 222 7.10 -7.12 18.09
N LYS A 223 6.69 -5.86 17.93
CA LYS A 223 6.31 -5.27 16.64
C LYS A 223 6.94 -3.89 16.48
N SER A 224 7.98 -3.76 15.64
CA SER A 224 8.62 -2.47 15.37
C SER A 224 7.89 -1.66 14.30
N ARG A 225 7.70 -0.36 14.56
CA ARG A 225 7.22 0.63 13.60
C ARG A 225 8.31 1.58 13.11
N GLY A 226 9.56 1.33 13.50
CA GLY A 226 10.71 2.12 13.05
C GLY A 226 10.98 3.34 13.92
N HIS A 227 10.49 3.36 15.17
CA HIS A 227 10.69 4.43 16.14
C HIS A 227 11.43 3.91 17.37
N ALA A 228 12.14 4.80 18.03
CA ALA A 228 12.89 4.47 19.24
C ALA A 228 11.92 4.01 20.34
N ILE A 229 12.32 2.97 21.07
CA ILE A 229 11.56 2.51 22.25
C ILE A 229 11.92 3.43 23.41
N PRO A 230 10.94 4.13 24.02
CA PRO A 230 11.20 4.96 25.18
C PRO A 230 11.50 4.08 26.40
N ASN A 231 12.31 4.59 27.33
CA ASN A 231 12.55 3.94 28.62
C ASN A 231 11.41 4.30 29.58
N LEU A 232 10.42 3.41 29.71
CA LEU A 232 9.21 3.62 30.49
C LEU A 232 8.95 2.43 31.41
N ARG A 233 8.35 2.70 32.58
CA ARG A 233 7.75 1.70 33.45
C ARG A 233 6.23 1.77 33.33
N ARG A 234 5.55 0.70 33.73
CA ARG A 234 4.09 0.62 33.74
C ARG A 234 3.40 1.79 34.47
N CYS A 235 3.99 2.26 35.58
CA CYS A 235 3.44 3.38 36.35
C CYS A 235 3.65 4.76 35.70
N ASP A 236 4.45 4.85 34.64
CA ASP A 236 4.74 6.10 33.94
C ASP A 236 3.71 6.41 32.83
N VAL A 237 2.78 5.47 32.55
CA VAL A 237 1.78 5.58 31.47
C VAL A 237 0.39 5.12 31.91
N PRO A 238 -0.69 5.49 31.19
CA PRO A 238 -2.01 4.92 31.40
C PRO A 238 -2.01 3.39 31.25
N ASN A 239 -2.79 2.72 32.11
CA ASN A 239 -2.93 1.27 32.14
C ASN A 239 -4.35 0.88 31.75
N LEU A 240 -4.45 -0.09 30.84
CA LEU A 240 -5.71 -0.67 30.38
C LEU A 240 -5.71 -2.18 30.63
N ASP A 241 -6.79 -2.70 31.20
CA ASP A 241 -6.95 -4.15 31.39
C ASP A 241 -7.05 -4.87 30.04
N VAL A 242 -7.76 -4.27 29.09
CA VAL A 242 -7.97 -4.80 27.74
C VAL A 242 -8.09 -3.68 26.71
N GLY A 243 -7.66 -3.95 25.47
CA GLY A 243 -7.91 -3.08 24.33
C GLY A 243 -7.72 -3.78 23.00
N PHE A 244 -8.52 -3.41 21.99
CA PHE A 244 -8.37 -3.94 20.63
C PHE A 244 -7.51 -3.02 19.77
N ASN A 245 -6.43 -3.56 19.23
CA ASN A 245 -5.45 -2.78 18.49
C ASN A 245 -5.90 -2.44 17.06
N LEU A 246 -6.27 -1.18 16.83
CA LEU A 246 -6.38 -0.57 15.51
C LEU A 246 -5.28 0.48 15.27
N ALA A 247 -4.46 0.80 16.28
CA ALA A 247 -3.42 1.80 16.23
C ALA A 247 -2.37 1.47 15.17
N THR A 248 -2.23 2.37 14.20
CA THR A 248 -1.23 2.25 13.15
C THR A 248 -0.89 3.61 12.59
N ARG A 249 0.33 3.76 12.07
CA ARG A 249 0.64 4.87 11.17
C ARG A 249 -0.26 4.80 9.94
N THR A 250 -1.00 5.87 9.69
CA THR A 250 -1.81 6.02 8.48
C THR A 250 -0.96 5.86 7.22
N ARG A 251 -1.51 5.17 6.21
CA ARG A 251 -0.90 5.03 4.88
C ARG A 251 -1.86 5.44 3.77
N GLY A 252 -2.85 6.26 4.13
CA GLY A 252 -3.93 6.69 3.25
C GLY A 252 -5.16 5.79 3.32
N LEU A 253 -6.21 6.25 2.66
CA LEU A 253 -7.56 5.69 2.73
C LEU A 253 -7.62 4.17 2.52
N TYR A 254 -6.96 3.65 1.48
CA TYR A 254 -6.98 2.21 1.19
C TYR A 254 -6.61 1.37 2.42
N HIS A 255 -5.48 1.68 3.07
CA HIS A 255 -5.02 0.86 4.19
C HIS A 255 -5.95 0.96 5.40
N PHE A 256 -6.60 2.09 5.62
CA PHE A 256 -7.55 2.20 6.73
C PHE A 256 -8.89 1.52 6.39
N LEU A 257 -9.52 1.90 5.28
CA LEU A 257 -10.82 1.41 4.87
C LEU A 257 -10.79 -0.09 4.50
N VAL A 258 -9.75 -0.57 3.81
CA VAL A 258 -9.67 -1.95 3.32
C VAL A 258 -8.93 -2.87 4.29
N ASP A 259 -7.84 -2.42 4.93
CA ASP A 259 -7.04 -3.31 5.79
C ASP A 259 -7.39 -3.19 7.28
N CYS A 260 -7.92 -2.05 7.76
CA CYS A 260 -8.18 -1.81 9.19
C CYS A 260 -9.66 -1.97 9.57
N ILE A 261 -10.58 -1.25 8.91
CA ILE A 261 -12.02 -1.29 9.24
C ILE A 261 -12.59 -2.71 9.29
N PRO A 262 -12.29 -3.61 8.33
CA PRO A 262 -12.80 -4.98 8.40
C PRO A 262 -12.38 -5.78 9.64
N LEU A 263 -11.28 -5.40 10.28
CA LEU A 263 -10.80 -6.06 11.51
C LEU A 263 -11.74 -5.83 12.69
N LEU A 264 -12.66 -4.85 12.60
CA LEU A 264 -13.66 -4.57 13.62
C LEU A 264 -14.92 -5.45 13.47
N GLY A 265 -15.04 -6.21 12.37
CA GLY A 265 -16.23 -7.01 12.07
C GLY A 265 -16.60 -8.01 13.17
N TRP A 266 -15.63 -8.53 13.92
CA TRP A 266 -15.86 -9.46 15.03
C TRP A 266 -16.45 -8.83 16.29
N MET A 267 -16.33 -7.50 16.42
CA MET A 267 -16.87 -6.76 17.56
C MET A 267 -18.34 -6.43 17.35
N VAL A 268 -18.76 -6.23 16.09
CA VAL A 268 -20.14 -5.90 15.75
C VAL A 268 -21.05 -7.10 16.07
N ASN A 269 -22.14 -6.83 16.79
CA ASN A 269 -23.10 -7.84 17.26
C ASN A 269 -22.49 -8.89 18.21
N ASN A 270 -21.35 -8.60 18.83
CA ASN A 270 -20.73 -9.45 19.84
C ASN A 270 -20.83 -8.79 21.23
N PRO A 271 -21.75 -9.22 22.11
CA PRO A 271 -21.92 -8.62 23.43
C PRO A 271 -20.66 -8.70 24.30
N GLN A 272 -19.80 -9.70 24.09
CA GLN A 272 -18.55 -9.83 24.84
C GLN A 272 -17.52 -8.76 24.44
N ALA A 273 -17.70 -8.11 23.29
CA ALA A 273 -16.83 -7.05 22.80
C ALA A 273 -17.32 -5.63 23.17
N ALA A 274 -18.51 -5.49 23.77
CA ALA A 274 -19.19 -4.20 23.96
C ALA A 274 -18.45 -3.22 24.88
N CYS A 275 -17.53 -3.69 25.73
CA CYS A 275 -16.75 -2.84 26.64
C CYS A 275 -15.25 -2.81 26.30
N ILE A 276 -14.86 -3.29 25.12
CA ILE A 276 -13.45 -3.33 24.72
C ILE A 276 -13.13 -2.07 23.93
N PRO A 277 -12.30 -1.16 24.46
CA PRO A 277 -11.93 0.03 23.72
C PRO A 277 -11.11 -0.32 22.49
N VAL A 278 -11.45 0.26 21.36
CA VAL A 278 -10.64 0.21 20.14
C VAL A 278 -9.52 1.24 20.27
N LEU A 279 -8.30 0.75 20.39
CA LEU A 279 -7.10 1.59 20.50
C LEU A 279 -6.75 2.16 19.12
N THR A 280 -6.76 3.47 18.98
CA THR A 280 -6.49 4.18 17.73
C THR A 280 -5.27 5.10 17.85
N ASN A 281 -4.80 5.62 16.72
CA ASN A 281 -3.78 6.66 16.72
C ASN A 281 -4.43 8.01 17.03
N GLY A 282 -4.13 8.60 18.19
CA GLY A 282 -4.65 9.93 18.59
C GLY A 282 -4.21 11.07 17.68
N ARG A 283 -3.23 10.84 16.81
CA ARG A 283 -2.76 11.79 15.78
C ARG A 283 -3.13 11.34 14.36
N ALA A 284 -4.14 10.49 14.22
CA ALA A 284 -4.64 10.07 12.91
C ALA A 284 -5.22 11.25 12.12
N PRO A 285 -5.18 11.20 10.77
CA PRO A 285 -5.93 12.14 9.94
C PRO A 285 -7.44 12.06 10.21
N ALA A 286 -8.15 13.17 10.00
CA ALA A 286 -9.58 13.30 10.28
C ALA A 286 -10.44 12.19 9.63
N PHE A 287 -10.11 11.77 8.41
CA PHE A 287 -10.87 10.72 7.70
C PHE A 287 -10.94 9.38 8.45
N GLU A 288 -9.93 9.05 9.27
CA GLU A 288 -9.95 7.81 10.06
C GLU A 288 -11.01 7.89 11.15
N ARG A 289 -11.14 9.05 11.80
CA ARG A 289 -12.17 9.32 12.79
C ARG A 289 -13.56 9.36 12.14
N GLU A 290 -13.71 10.09 11.02
CA GLU A 290 -14.99 10.15 10.28
C GLU A 290 -15.49 8.75 9.87
N LEU A 291 -14.59 7.85 9.45
CA LEU A 291 -14.96 6.47 9.11
C LEU A 291 -15.39 5.64 10.34
N LEU A 292 -14.84 5.92 11.52
CA LEU A 292 -15.25 5.25 12.77
C LEU A 292 -16.59 5.80 13.28
N GLU A 293 -16.82 7.11 13.17
CA GLU A 293 -18.10 7.78 13.44
C GLU A 293 -19.21 7.19 12.55
N LEU A 294 -18.96 7.08 11.24
CA LEU A 294 -19.87 6.40 10.30
C LEU A 294 -20.13 4.93 10.66
N ALA A 295 -19.18 4.27 11.33
CA ALA A 295 -19.32 2.90 11.82
C ALA A 295 -20.09 2.80 13.15
N SER A 296 -20.58 3.92 13.66
CA SER A 296 -21.21 4.08 14.98
C SER A 296 -20.29 3.63 16.12
N LEU A 297 -19.00 3.95 15.99
CA LEU A 297 -17.99 3.74 17.04
C LEU A 297 -17.52 5.11 17.51
N GLU A 298 -18.09 5.59 18.61
CA GLU A 298 -17.87 6.92 19.15
C GLU A 298 -17.70 6.89 20.68
N GLY A 299 -17.12 7.94 21.24
CA GLY A 299 -17.03 8.14 22.68
C GLY A 299 -16.31 6.98 23.39
N PRO A 300 -16.94 6.29 24.37
CA PRO A 300 -16.27 5.27 25.20
C PRO A 300 -15.75 4.06 24.42
N ASP A 301 -16.21 3.85 23.17
CA ASP A 301 -15.78 2.74 22.33
C ASP A 301 -14.36 2.92 21.75
N ILE A 302 -13.86 4.15 21.70
CA ILE A 302 -12.55 4.49 21.12
C ILE A 302 -11.60 5.01 22.20
N TYR A 303 -10.38 4.49 22.22
CA TYR A 303 -9.28 5.02 23.02
C TYR A 303 -8.17 5.57 22.10
N PRO A 304 -8.09 6.89 21.89
CA PRO A 304 -7.00 7.50 21.13
C PRO A 304 -5.70 7.47 21.93
N ILE A 305 -4.68 6.79 21.41
CA ILE A 305 -3.34 6.80 22.01
C ILE A 305 -2.59 8.05 21.53
N ASP A 306 -2.17 8.92 22.44
CA ASP A 306 -1.35 10.09 22.08
C ASP A 306 0.14 9.81 22.04
N ASN A 307 0.61 8.97 22.98
CA ASN A 307 2.00 8.55 23.13
C ASN A 307 2.06 7.03 23.32
N VAL A 308 2.10 6.56 24.57
CA VAL A 308 2.23 5.14 24.94
C VAL A 308 1.22 4.80 26.01
N VAL A 309 0.64 3.61 25.91
CA VAL A 309 -0.15 2.99 26.98
C VAL A 309 0.35 1.58 27.26
N PHE A 310 0.15 1.13 28.50
CA PHE A 310 0.34 -0.25 28.87
C PHE A 310 -1.01 -0.99 28.85
N VAL A 311 -1.01 -2.21 28.33
CA VAL A 311 -2.22 -3.03 28.17
C VAL A 311 -1.95 -4.44 28.70
N GLU A 312 -2.77 -4.90 29.64
CA GLU A 312 -2.66 -6.25 30.21
C GLU A 312 -3.07 -7.33 29.20
N SER A 313 -4.15 -7.12 28.44
CA SER A 313 -4.57 -7.95 27.30
C SER A 313 -4.76 -7.09 26.04
N LEU A 314 -3.76 -7.06 25.17
CA LEU A 314 -3.82 -6.37 23.88
C LEU A 314 -4.35 -7.31 22.80
N LEU A 315 -5.62 -7.16 22.44
CA LEU A 315 -6.25 -7.95 21.39
C LEU A 315 -5.79 -7.49 20.01
N VAL A 316 -5.50 -8.44 19.13
CA VAL A 316 -5.10 -8.22 17.74
C VAL A 316 -5.85 -9.17 16.82
N ALA A 317 -6.30 -8.67 15.67
CA ALA A 317 -6.88 -9.50 14.63
C ALA A 317 -5.80 -9.98 13.65
N ALA A 318 -5.80 -11.27 13.34
CA ALA A 318 -4.92 -11.90 12.36
C ALA A 318 -5.74 -12.59 11.27
N GLY A 319 -5.43 -12.33 9.99
CA GLY A 319 -6.12 -12.96 8.86
C GLY A 319 -5.69 -12.42 7.48
N GLY A 320 -5.36 -11.12 7.43
CA GLY A 320 -4.96 -10.44 6.19
C GLY A 320 -6.11 -10.39 5.17
N PHE A 321 -5.80 -9.95 3.94
CA PHE A 321 -6.81 -9.68 2.91
C PHE A 321 -7.73 -10.89 2.60
N ALA A 322 -7.18 -12.10 2.55
CA ALA A 322 -7.97 -13.29 2.23
C ALA A 322 -9.00 -13.62 3.33
N ALA A 323 -8.80 -13.13 4.56
CA ALA A 323 -9.78 -13.36 5.63
C ALA A 323 -11.10 -12.64 5.39
N LEU A 324 -11.15 -11.67 4.46
CA LEU A 324 -12.35 -10.97 4.06
C LEU A 324 -13.29 -11.81 3.17
N ALA A 325 -12.79 -12.91 2.61
CA ALA A 325 -13.57 -13.78 1.72
C ALA A 325 -14.82 -14.32 2.43
N GLY A 326 -15.95 -14.44 1.74
CA GLY A 326 -17.23 -14.69 2.40
C GLY A 326 -17.70 -13.47 3.19
N TRP A 327 -17.95 -12.37 2.47
CA TRP A 327 -18.13 -11.02 2.99
C TRP A 327 -19.06 -10.86 4.21
N ASP A 328 -20.04 -11.74 4.40
CA ASP A 328 -21.07 -11.66 5.44
C ASP A 328 -20.53 -11.50 6.86
N HIS A 329 -19.34 -12.04 7.15
CA HIS A 329 -18.75 -11.94 8.48
C HIS A 329 -17.98 -10.62 8.72
N VAL A 330 -17.79 -9.83 7.66
CA VAL A 330 -17.24 -8.45 7.67
C VAL A 330 -18.35 -7.43 7.44
N ALA A 331 -19.40 -7.81 6.70
CA ALA A 331 -20.50 -6.95 6.29
C ALA A 331 -21.09 -6.10 7.42
N PRO A 332 -21.26 -6.55 8.67
CA PRO A 332 -21.90 -5.74 9.71
C PRO A 332 -21.24 -4.37 9.95
N ILE A 333 -19.91 -4.28 10.03
CA ILE A 333 -19.23 -2.98 10.26
C ILE A 333 -19.33 -2.09 9.01
N MET A 334 -19.19 -2.69 7.82
CA MET A 334 -19.26 -1.95 6.55
C MET A 334 -20.68 -1.48 6.24
N ASN A 335 -21.69 -2.26 6.60
CA ASN A 335 -23.09 -1.91 6.43
C ASN A 335 -23.47 -0.70 7.30
N ARG A 336 -22.96 -0.59 8.54
CA ARG A 336 -23.14 0.62 9.35
C ARG A 336 -22.63 1.86 8.62
N ILE A 337 -21.39 1.79 8.13
CA ILE A 337 -20.75 2.88 7.38
C ILE A 337 -21.56 3.26 6.14
N VAL A 338 -21.97 2.28 5.34
CA VAL A 338 -22.75 2.51 4.12
C VAL A 338 -24.13 3.06 4.42
N THR A 339 -24.85 2.49 5.41
CA THR A 339 -26.17 2.97 5.81
C THR A 339 -26.11 4.42 6.26
N MET A 340 -25.19 4.76 7.17
CA MET A 340 -25.03 6.14 7.64
C MET A 340 -24.67 7.10 6.50
N ALA A 341 -23.78 6.69 5.59
CA ALA A 341 -23.44 7.49 4.42
C ALA A 341 -24.64 7.75 3.49
N HIS A 342 -25.54 6.77 3.33
CA HIS A 342 -26.78 6.92 2.54
C HIS A 342 -27.83 7.77 3.25
N GLU A 343 -27.94 7.67 4.58
CA GLU A 343 -28.83 8.52 5.40
C GLU A 343 -28.44 9.99 5.25
N ILE A 344 -27.15 10.31 5.44
CA ILE A 344 -26.62 11.67 5.23
C ILE A 344 -26.86 12.13 3.78
N ALA A 345 -26.61 11.26 2.79
CA ALA A 345 -26.83 11.62 1.38
C ALA A 345 -28.30 11.92 1.05
N TYR A 346 -29.23 11.19 1.68
CA TYR A 346 -30.66 11.43 1.54
C TYR A 346 -31.07 12.77 2.18
N GLU A 347 -30.57 13.05 3.39
CA GLU A 347 -30.83 14.31 4.11
C GLU A 347 -30.29 15.54 3.36
N GLU A 348 -29.09 15.44 2.80
CA GLU A 348 -28.46 16.49 2.00
C GLU A 348 -29.06 16.63 0.59
N GLY A 349 -29.92 15.69 0.17
CA GLY A 349 -30.58 15.73 -1.14
C GLY A 349 -29.60 15.61 -2.33
N VAL A 350 -28.47 14.93 -2.14
CA VAL A 350 -27.43 14.83 -3.19
C VAL A 350 -27.73 13.71 -4.19
N ALA A 351 -27.38 13.94 -5.45
CA ALA A 351 -27.54 12.95 -6.49
C ALA A 351 -26.43 11.89 -6.43
N LEU A 352 -26.82 10.61 -6.52
CA LEU A 352 -25.90 9.48 -6.58
C LEU A 352 -25.87 8.89 -8.00
N PRO A 353 -24.94 9.32 -8.88
CA PRO A 353 -24.88 8.85 -10.26
C PRO A 353 -24.61 7.33 -10.34
N LYS A 354 -25.20 6.67 -11.34
CA LYS A 354 -25.03 5.23 -11.57
C LYS A 354 -23.73 4.89 -12.30
N SER A 355 -23.20 5.80 -13.11
CA SER A 355 -21.98 5.59 -13.88
C SER A 355 -21.03 6.74 -13.59
N ILE A 356 -19.88 6.43 -13.01
CA ILE A 356 -18.91 7.44 -12.57
C ILE A 356 -17.53 7.20 -13.14
N TYR A 357 -16.82 8.30 -13.36
CA TYR A 357 -15.38 8.34 -13.54
C TYR A 357 -14.74 9.02 -12.34
N ILE A 358 -13.91 8.31 -11.59
CA ILE A 358 -13.18 8.89 -10.45
C ILE A 358 -11.88 9.49 -10.97
N SER A 359 -11.87 10.81 -11.14
CA SER A 359 -10.72 11.55 -11.65
C SER A 359 -9.54 11.52 -10.68
N ARG A 360 -8.34 11.66 -11.24
CA ARG A 360 -7.06 11.84 -10.55
C ARG A 360 -6.28 13.02 -11.14
N SER A 361 -6.93 13.94 -11.87
CA SER A 361 -6.25 15.02 -12.59
C SER A 361 -5.48 15.99 -11.69
N VAL A 362 -5.88 16.12 -10.42
CA VAL A 362 -5.18 16.94 -9.41
C VAL A 362 -4.18 16.14 -8.55
N ALA A 363 -4.06 14.82 -8.76
CA ALA A 363 -3.19 13.96 -7.97
C ALA A 363 -1.72 14.14 -8.38
N ARG A 364 -0.85 14.39 -7.40
CA ARG A 364 0.60 14.59 -7.62
C ARG A 364 1.38 13.34 -8.03
N ARG A 365 0.77 12.15 -7.98
CA ARG A 365 1.43 10.86 -8.26
C ARG A 365 0.65 10.09 -9.29
N ARG A 366 1.37 9.42 -10.20
CA ARG A 366 0.80 8.69 -11.34
C ARG A 366 -0.07 9.61 -12.18
N MET A 367 0.48 10.76 -12.56
CA MET A 367 -0.25 11.78 -13.31
C MET A 367 -0.46 11.30 -14.74
N MET A 368 -1.73 11.21 -15.17
CA MET A 368 -2.08 10.89 -16.54
C MET A 368 -2.06 12.19 -17.35
N GLU A 369 -1.17 12.30 -18.33
CA GLU A 369 -0.92 13.55 -19.05
C GLU A 369 -2.10 13.97 -19.93
N ASN A 370 -2.88 13.00 -20.43
CA ASN A 370 -4.04 13.24 -21.28
C ASN A 370 -5.39 12.96 -20.59
N GLU A 371 -5.45 13.08 -19.26
CA GLU A 371 -6.68 12.78 -18.50
C GLU A 371 -7.87 13.68 -18.89
N GLU A 372 -7.61 14.91 -19.31
CA GLU A 372 -8.68 15.82 -19.77
C GLU A 372 -9.39 15.31 -21.03
N GLN A 373 -8.66 14.62 -21.92
CA GLN A 373 -9.26 13.97 -23.08
C GLN A 373 -10.10 12.76 -22.65
N VAL A 374 -9.68 12.06 -21.58
CA VAL A 374 -10.47 10.98 -20.97
C VAL A 374 -11.74 11.55 -20.34
N HIS A 375 -11.69 12.68 -19.62
CA HIS A 375 -12.88 13.34 -19.05
C HIS A 375 -13.94 13.59 -20.10
N LYS A 376 -13.57 14.28 -21.19
CA LYS A 376 -14.48 14.55 -22.31
C LYS A 376 -15.10 13.26 -22.86
N ALA A 377 -14.29 12.23 -23.06
CA ALA A 377 -14.77 10.95 -23.55
C ALA A 377 -15.74 10.24 -22.59
N MET A 378 -15.60 10.43 -21.27
CA MET A 378 -16.54 9.93 -20.26
C MET A 378 -17.87 10.68 -20.33
N GLU A 379 -17.83 12.01 -20.40
CA GLU A 379 -19.01 12.86 -20.47
C GLU A 379 -19.85 12.57 -21.72
N ASP A 380 -19.18 12.43 -22.88
CA ASP A 380 -19.80 12.03 -24.15
C ASP A 380 -20.53 10.67 -24.06
N ARG A 381 -20.18 9.83 -23.09
CA ARG A 381 -20.77 8.50 -22.82
C ARG A 381 -21.77 8.50 -21.66
N GLY A 382 -22.14 9.68 -21.15
CA GLY A 382 -23.04 9.81 -20.01
C GLY A 382 -22.46 9.33 -18.69
N VAL A 383 -21.12 9.26 -18.58
CA VAL A 383 -20.42 8.92 -17.34
C VAL A 383 -20.10 10.21 -16.59
N THR A 384 -20.51 10.31 -15.33
CA THR A 384 -20.26 11.50 -14.50
C THR A 384 -18.81 11.51 -14.01
N VAL A 385 -18.05 12.54 -14.38
CA VAL A 385 -16.68 12.78 -13.88
C VAL A 385 -16.74 13.38 -12.48
N LEU A 386 -16.02 12.78 -11.52
CA LEU A 386 -16.02 13.19 -10.11
C LEU A 386 -14.60 13.26 -9.55
N HIS A 387 -14.36 14.30 -8.74
CA HIS A 387 -13.11 14.52 -7.99
C HIS A 387 -13.33 14.18 -6.52
N PHE A 388 -13.03 12.94 -6.13
CA PHE A 388 -13.31 12.44 -4.78
C PHE A 388 -12.60 13.24 -3.68
N GLU A 389 -11.41 13.77 -3.95
CA GLU A 389 -10.66 14.63 -3.02
C GLU A 389 -11.40 15.92 -2.61
N ASN A 390 -12.41 16.34 -3.39
CA ASN A 390 -13.23 17.51 -3.08
C ASN A 390 -14.53 17.15 -2.33
N LEU A 391 -14.78 15.85 -2.08
CA LEU A 391 -15.99 15.35 -1.46
C LEU A 391 -15.70 14.86 -0.03
N PRO A 392 -16.62 15.06 0.92
CA PRO A 392 -16.50 14.44 2.24
C PRO A 392 -16.59 12.92 2.12
N ILE A 393 -16.01 12.19 3.08
CA ILE A 393 -15.84 10.73 2.97
C ILE A 393 -17.19 10.00 2.87
N TRP A 394 -18.21 10.46 3.59
CA TRP A 394 -19.56 9.89 3.51
C TRP A 394 -20.12 9.99 2.10
N HIS A 395 -19.87 11.09 1.38
CA HIS A 395 -20.40 11.31 0.04
C HIS A 395 -19.66 10.42 -0.97
N GLN A 396 -18.35 10.26 -0.82
CA GLN A 396 -17.57 9.31 -1.63
C GLN A 396 -18.10 7.88 -1.46
N ILE A 397 -18.42 7.47 -0.22
CA ILE A 397 -18.99 6.15 0.09
C ILE A 397 -20.38 6.01 -0.50
N ALA A 398 -21.27 7.00 -0.34
CA ALA A 398 -22.62 6.96 -0.90
C ALA A 398 -22.60 6.81 -2.42
N ILE A 399 -21.75 7.59 -3.12
CA ILE A 399 -21.57 7.51 -4.57
C ILE A 399 -21.03 6.13 -4.98
N ALA A 400 -19.90 5.71 -4.42
CA ALA A 400 -19.24 4.47 -4.81
C ALA A 400 -20.08 3.25 -4.48
N SER A 401 -20.80 3.28 -3.35
CA SER A 401 -21.66 2.17 -2.93
C SER A 401 -22.90 2.02 -3.82
N ASN A 402 -23.43 3.12 -4.37
CA ASN A 402 -24.57 3.14 -5.27
C ASN A 402 -24.21 2.87 -6.75
N ALA A 403 -22.99 3.20 -7.18
CA ALA A 403 -22.59 3.12 -8.58
C ALA A 403 -22.77 1.70 -9.18
N GLN A 404 -23.23 1.66 -10.43
CA GLN A 404 -23.32 0.47 -11.28
C GLN A 404 -22.05 0.26 -12.09
N THR A 405 -21.44 1.36 -12.50
CA THR A 405 -20.21 1.39 -13.29
C THR A 405 -19.25 2.39 -12.66
N ILE A 406 -18.04 1.93 -12.36
CA ILE A 406 -16.96 2.75 -11.79
C ILE A 406 -15.76 2.64 -12.71
N ILE A 407 -15.37 3.76 -13.32
CA ILE A 407 -14.19 3.88 -14.17
C ILE A 407 -13.18 4.75 -13.43
N ALA A 408 -11.91 4.36 -13.37
CA ALA A 408 -10.89 5.24 -12.78
C ALA A 408 -9.47 4.87 -13.21
N PRO A 409 -8.55 5.84 -13.29
CA PRO A 409 -7.13 5.55 -13.22
C PRO A 409 -6.73 5.00 -11.85
N HIS A 410 -5.71 4.14 -11.82
CA HIS A 410 -5.25 3.48 -10.58
C HIS A 410 -4.96 4.46 -9.42
N GLY A 411 -5.75 4.38 -8.35
CA GLY A 411 -5.55 5.23 -7.18
C GLY A 411 -6.54 5.02 -6.04
N ALA A 412 -6.31 5.72 -4.94
CA ALA A 412 -7.01 5.51 -3.65
C ALA A 412 -8.54 5.71 -3.72
N GLY A 413 -9.06 6.42 -4.73
CA GLY A 413 -10.51 6.52 -4.94
C GLY A 413 -11.18 5.16 -5.16
N LEU A 414 -10.46 4.19 -5.76
CA LEU A 414 -10.94 2.81 -5.91
C LEU A 414 -10.96 2.01 -4.60
N ALA A 415 -10.46 2.55 -3.48
CA ALA A 415 -10.60 1.88 -2.18
C ALA A 415 -12.08 1.70 -1.81
N HIS A 416 -12.94 2.62 -2.24
CA HIS A 416 -14.38 2.61 -1.98
C HIS A 416 -15.13 1.46 -2.65
N LEU A 417 -14.51 0.71 -3.58
CA LEU A 417 -15.09 -0.53 -4.11
C LEU A 417 -15.49 -1.52 -3.00
N ILE A 418 -14.82 -1.47 -1.86
CA ILE A 418 -15.16 -2.30 -0.70
C ILE A 418 -16.53 -1.96 -0.08
N THR A 419 -17.10 -0.79 -0.39
CA THR A 419 -18.38 -0.30 0.17
C THR A 419 -19.59 -0.57 -0.73
N SER A 420 -19.39 -1.06 -1.96
CA SER A 420 -20.44 -1.42 -2.92
C SER A 420 -21.55 -2.25 -2.28
N ILE A 421 -22.82 -1.85 -2.40
CA ILE A 421 -23.95 -2.65 -1.87
C ILE A 421 -24.28 -3.86 -2.77
N ARG A 422 -23.79 -3.84 -4.02
CA ARG A 422 -23.98 -4.90 -5.01
C ARG A 422 -22.79 -4.94 -5.98
N PRO A 423 -22.59 -6.05 -6.72
CA PRO A 423 -21.61 -6.11 -7.79
C PRO A 423 -21.71 -4.94 -8.79
N ALA A 424 -20.59 -4.26 -9.03
CA ALA A 424 -20.45 -3.21 -10.03
C ALA A 424 -19.60 -3.69 -11.23
N THR A 425 -19.74 -3.00 -12.36
CA THR A 425 -18.74 -3.01 -13.44
C THR A 425 -17.61 -2.07 -13.04
N VAL A 426 -16.39 -2.57 -12.96
CA VAL A 426 -15.22 -1.76 -12.60
C VAL A 426 -14.24 -1.77 -13.76
N ILE A 427 -13.87 -0.58 -14.24
CA ILE A 427 -12.90 -0.42 -15.33
C ILE A 427 -11.74 0.40 -14.79
N GLU A 428 -10.61 -0.26 -14.56
CA GLU A 428 -9.41 0.38 -14.05
C GLU A 428 -8.42 0.67 -15.17
N ILE A 429 -8.04 1.94 -15.33
CA ILE A 429 -6.94 2.34 -16.21
C ILE A 429 -5.64 2.24 -15.41
N LEU A 430 -4.87 1.19 -15.68
CA LEU A 430 -3.76 0.75 -14.86
C LEU A 430 -2.40 1.11 -15.50
N PRO A 431 -1.73 2.18 -15.04
CA PRO A 431 -0.32 2.38 -15.38
C PRO A 431 0.49 1.23 -14.78
N ILE A 432 1.32 0.55 -15.58
CA ILE A 432 2.08 -0.61 -15.13
C ILE A 432 3.58 -0.50 -15.44
N ASN A 433 4.40 -1.07 -14.56
CA ASN A 433 5.82 -1.29 -14.73
C ASN A 433 6.26 -2.45 -13.82
N ASP A 434 7.51 -2.90 -13.99
CA ASP A 434 8.08 -4.07 -13.30
C ASP A 434 7.98 -4.02 -11.77
N VAL A 435 7.91 -2.82 -11.22
CA VAL A 435 8.06 -2.57 -9.80
C VAL A 435 6.73 -2.34 -9.10
N ALA A 436 5.65 -2.19 -9.86
CA ALA A 436 4.37 -1.72 -9.36
C ALA A 436 3.26 -2.77 -9.33
N TYR A 437 3.46 -3.98 -9.89
CA TYR A 437 2.43 -5.04 -9.96
C TYR A 437 1.70 -5.25 -8.63
N VAL A 438 2.44 -5.55 -7.56
CA VAL A 438 1.86 -5.93 -6.26
C VAL A 438 1.06 -4.79 -5.63
N LEU A 439 1.54 -3.56 -5.77
CA LEU A 439 0.88 -2.38 -5.20
C LEU A 439 -0.32 -1.95 -6.02
N ARG A 440 -0.25 -2.14 -7.34
CA ARG A 440 -1.28 -1.64 -8.26
C ARG A 440 -2.41 -2.63 -8.51
N TRP A 441 -2.21 -3.93 -8.22
CA TRP A 441 -3.23 -4.97 -8.39
C TRP A 441 -4.23 -5.12 -7.25
N ASN A 442 -4.27 -4.18 -6.30
CA ASN A 442 -5.11 -4.31 -5.10
C ASN A 442 -6.61 -4.17 -5.38
N TYR A 443 -7.02 -3.36 -6.35
CA TYR A 443 -8.44 -3.16 -6.65
C TYR A 443 -9.06 -4.29 -7.46
N ALA A 444 -8.25 -5.00 -8.27
CA ALA A 444 -8.64 -6.30 -8.82
C ALA A 444 -8.99 -7.29 -7.70
N ARG A 445 -8.19 -7.34 -6.63
CA ARG A 445 -8.44 -8.20 -5.47
C ARG A 445 -9.72 -7.82 -4.70
N VAL A 446 -9.93 -6.53 -4.45
CA VAL A 446 -11.17 -6.02 -3.82
C VAL A 446 -12.37 -6.34 -4.70
N SER A 447 -12.24 -6.21 -6.02
CA SER A 447 -13.29 -6.52 -6.97
C SER A 447 -13.66 -8.00 -6.99
N GLN A 448 -12.66 -8.90 -7.03
CA GLN A 448 -12.88 -10.34 -6.92
C GLN A 448 -13.54 -10.70 -5.59
N LEU A 449 -13.12 -10.07 -4.50
CA LEU A 449 -13.69 -10.28 -3.19
C LEU A 449 -15.18 -9.86 -3.11
N ARG A 450 -15.53 -8.70 -3.66
CA ARG A 450 -16.88 -8.10 -3.59
C ARG A 450 -17.79 -8.52 -4.75
N GLY A 451 -17.39 -9.49 -5.58
CA GLY A 451 -18.22 -10.01 -6.66
C GLY A 451 -18.29 -9.12 -7.91
N HIS A 452 -17.45 -8.10 -8.04
CA HIS A 452 -17.49 -7.15 -9.16
C HIS A 452 -17.05 -7.76 -10.49
N ARG A 453 -17.51 -7.16 -11.60
CA ARG A 453 -16.99 -7.43 -12.95
C ARG A 453 -15.87 -6.45 -13.24
N TYR A 454 -14.63 -6.84 -12.95
CA TYR A 454 -13.47 -5.99 -13.08
C TYR A 454 -12.77 -6.18 -14.42
N SER A 455 -12.39 -5.08 -15.06
CA SER A 455 -11.57 -5.05 -16.27
C SER A 455 -10.42 -4.06 -16.10
N ALA A 456 -9.19 -4.52 -16.26
CA ALA A 456 -8.01 -3.65 -16.28
C ALA A 456 -7.64 -3.29 -17.73
N TRP A 457 -7.42 -2.00 -17.99
CA TRP A 457 -6.75 -1.50 -19.18
C TRP A 457 -5.31 -1.14 -18.84
N LEU A 458 -4.34 -1.88 -19.37
CA LEU A 458 -2.92 -1.70 -19.07
C LEU A 458 -2.28 -0.65 -19.99
N GLU A 459 -1.55 0.28 -19.38
CA GLU A 459 -0.65 1.21 -20.06
C GLU A 459 0.74 1.14 -19.43
N GLU A 460 1.74 0.75 -20.22
CA GLU A 460 3.12 0.70 -19.73
C GLU A 460 3.69 2.09 -19.46
N GLN A 461 4.22 2.28 -18.26
CA GLN A 461 5.01 3.46 -17.91
C GLN A 461 6.42 3.28 -18.47
N GLN A 462 6.68 3.90 -19.62
CA GLN A 462 7.94 3.74 -20.35
C GLN A 462 9.17 4.23 -19.56
N ASN A 463 9.05 5.35 -18.84
CA ASN A 463 10.13 5.85 -18.00
C ASN A 463 10.00 5.29 -16.57
N PRO A 464 10.90 4.38 -16.12
CA PRO A 464 10.84 3.77 -14.80
C PRO A 464 11.13 4.74 -13.64
N LEU A 465 11.69 5.92 -13.93
CA LEU A 465 11.99 6.99 -12.97
C LEU A 465 10.91 8.08 -12.94
N SER A 466 9.96 8.07 -13.89
CA SER A 466 8.86 9.03 -13.95
C SER A 466 7.55 8.44 -13.46
N ASP A 467 6.78 9.27 -12.77
CA ASP A 467 5.40 8.97 -12.39
C ASP A 467 4.38 9.37 -13.48
N ARG A 468 4.82 9.93 -14.62
CA ARG A 468 3.93 10.37 -15.71
C ARG A 468 3.63 9.25 -16.69
N TRP A 469 2.43 9.29 -17.28
CA TRP A 469 1.97 8.31 -18.25
C TRP A 469 0.79 8.85 -19.05
N SER A 470 0.39 8.16 -20.12
CA SER A 470 -0.75 8.54 -20.96
C SER A 470 -1.54 7.32 -21.41
N VAL A 471 -2.82 7.51 -21.70
CA VAL A 471 -3.69 6.47 -22.27
C VAL A 471 -3.71 6.58 -23.80
N LYS A 472 -3.61 5.45 -24.50
CA LYS A 472 -3.78 5.38 -25.95
C LYS A 472 -5.27 5.34 -26.29
N LEU A 473 -5.87 6.53 -26.44
CA LEU A 473 -7.33 6.70 -26.53
C LEU A 473 -7.98 5.97 -27.71
N ASP A 474 -7.32 5.92 -28.86
CA ASP A 474 -7.79 5.22 -30.07
C ASP A 474 -8.01 3.71 -29.84
N GLU A 475 -7.30 3.12 -28.87
CA GLU A 475 -7.48 1.72 -28.49
C GLU A 475 -8.33 1.55 -27.22
N PHE A 476 -8.20 2.47 -26.26
CA PHE A 476 -8.94 2.43 -25.01
C PHE A 476 -10.44 2.64 -25.20
N LEU A 477 -10.84 3.58 -26.06
CA LEU A 477 -12.25 3.94 -26.24
C LEU A 477 -13.09 2.80 -26.85
N PRO A 478 -12.65 2.09 -27.91
CA PRO A 478 -13.35 0.90 -28.38
C PRO A 478 -13.51 -0.19 -27.31
N PHE A 479 -12.47 -0.41 -26.50
CA PHE A 479 -12.55 -1.32 -25.35
C PHE A 479 -13.58 -0.86 -24.33
N LEU A 480 -13.57 0.42 -23.97
CA LEU A 480 -14.51 1.02 -23.03
C LEU A 480 -15.94 0.88 -23.53
N ASP A 481 -16.21 1.20 -24.80
CA ASP A 481 -17.53 1.11 -25.43
C ASP A 481 -18.08 -0.32 -25.35
N ALA A 482 -17.25 -1.31 -25.66
CA ALA A 482 -17.61 -2.72 -25.53
C ALA A 482 -17.95 -3.11 -24.07
N LYS A 483 -17.23 -2.58 -23.07
CA LYS A 483 -17.51 -2.84 -21.65
C LYS A 483 -18.75 -2.12 -21.12
N LEU A 484 -19.08 -0.96 -21.70
CA LEU A 484 -20.30 -0.22 -21.40
C LEU A 484 -21.53 -0.76 -22.15
N GLY A 485 -21.35 -1.68 -23.10
CA GLY A 485 -22.43 -2.16 -23.96
C GLY A 485 -22.93 -1.11 -24.94
N LEU A 486 -22.11 -0.10 -25.24
CA LEU A 486 -22.39 0.88 -26.27
C LEU A 486 -22.08 0.21 -27.62
N ASN A 487 -23.11 -0.03 -28.42
CA ASN A 487 -22.90 -0.55 -29.77
C ASN A 487 -22.00 0.41 -30.53
N VAL A 488 -20.91 -0.10 -31.11
CA VAL A 488 -20.18 0.60 -32.16
C VAL A 488 -21.15 0.68 -33.34
N ILE A 489 -21.96 1.74 -33.40
CA ILE A 489 -22.56 2.14 -34.67
C ILE A 489 -21.36 2.54 -35.50
N ALA A 490 -20.87 1.61 -36.31
CA ALA A 490 -19.91 1.90 -37.35
C ALA A 490 -20.50 3.06 -38.16
N ALA A 491 -19.93 4.24 -38.01
CA ALA A 491 -20.15 5.31 -38.96
C ALA A 491 -19.63 4.76 -40.31
N ALA A 492 -20.59 4.43 -41.18
CA ALA A 492 -20.35 4.05 -42.56
C ALA A 492 -19.81 5.22 -43.37
#